data_AF-A0A7V5FUA4-F1
#
_entry.id   AF-A0A7V5FUA4-F1
#
_cell.length_a   1.000
_cell.length_b   1.000
_cell.length_c   1.000
_cell.angle_alpha   90.00
_cell.angle_beta   90.00
_cell.angle_gamma   90.00
#
_symmetry.space_group_name_H-M   'P 1'
#
loop_
_entity.id
_entity.type
_entity.pdbx_description
1 polymer ?
#
loop_
_entity_poly.entity_id
_entity_poly.type
_entity_poly.pdbx_seq_one_letter_code
_entity_poly.pdbx_strand_id
1 'polypeptide(L)'
;MNGKSMSCLVLCFIVFILAQSAYYASAEDDLSLRLWGQVSPFISGDAGSGSGAPDYDDAFDCGIGGGVEISWRFSNRFSFLSGIGYENYDGDSHQGISFDDLEIVPVYAGGKFHITPGNTRWDPYLRMDIGATHLSSVDVSYHSLKEEYWDSSWVFLFDVGGGLEYRWKQWGTFLEIRARYLDNPDSSMGHPSEADSSWTLPISFGFSYYF
;
A
#
# COMPACT_ATOMS: atom_id res chain seq x y z
N MET A 1 -26.20 0.65 19.27
CA MET A 1 -25.34 1.25 20.30
C MET A 1 -23.96 1.50 19.70
N ASN A 2 -23.56 2.77 19.68
CA ASN A 2 -22.34 3.46 19.19
C ASN A 2 -21.10 2.66 18.73
N GLY A 3 -21.06 2.26 17.45
CA GLY A 3 -19.83 1.82 16.77
C GLY A 3 -18.79 2.95 16.57
N LYS A 4 -19.25 4.21 16.48
CA LYS A 4 -18.36 5.39 16.33
C LYS A 4 -17.47 5.65 17.56
N SER A 5 -17.89 5.19 18.74
CA SER A 5 -17.13 5.38 19.99
C SER A 5 -15.95 4.43 20.11
N MET A 6 -16.01 3.26 19.48
CA MET A 6 -14.97 2.24 19.60
C MET A 6 -13.80 2.52 18.65
N SER A 7 -14.08 2.95 17.42
CA SER A 7 -13.05 3.33 16.43
C SER A 7 -12.20 4.51 16.90
N CYS A 8 -12.81 5.51 17.56
CA CYS A 8 -12.09 6.65 18.11
C CYS A 8 -11.18 6.25 19.29
N LEU A 9 -11.65 5.35 20.14
CA LEU A 9 -10.87 4.82 21.26
C LEU A 9 -9.68 3.99 20.80
N VAL A 10 -9.85 3.16 19.77
CA VAL A 10 -8.75 2.37 19.18
C VAL A 10 -7.74 3.29 18.51
N LEU A 11 -8.17 4.29 17.75
CA LEU A 11 -7.29 5.28 17.14
C LEU A 11 -6.50 6.06 18.20
N CYS A 12 -7.16 6.54 19.26
CA CYS A 12 -6.51 7.21 20.38
C CYS A 12 -5.52 6.29 21.12
N PHE A 13 -5.84 4.99 21.23
CA PHE A 13 -4.96 4.01 21.88
C PHE A 13 -3.72 3.71 21.02
N ILE A 14 -3.89 3.61 19.70
CA ILE A 14 -2.77 3.46 18.75
C ILE A 14 -1.89 4.72 18.76
N VAL A 15 -2.48 5.92 18.70
CA VAL A 15 -1.76 7.19 18.81
C VAL A 15 -1.02 7.30 20.14
N PHE A 16 -1.63 6.85 21.24
CA PHE A 16 -1.01 6.84 22.57
C PHE A 16 0.18 5.87 22.64
N ILE A 17 0.06 4.66 22.08
CA ILE A 17 1.17 3.71 22.00
C ILE A 17 2.31 4.28 21.14
N LEU A 18 1.99 4.86 19.98
CA LEU A 18 2.96 5.48 19.07
C LEU A 18 3.66 6.68 19.71
N ALA A 19 2.92 7.52 20.46
CA ALA A 19 3.47 8.66 21.19
C ALA A 19 4.36 8.23 22.37
N GLN A 20 4.00 7.16 23.07
CA GLN A 20 4.83 6.58 24.14
C GLN A 20 6.12 5.99 23.58
N SER A 21 6.06 5.22 22.47
CA SER A 21 7.27 4.70 21.82
C SER A 21 8.19 5.81 21.30
N ALA A 22 7.62 6.91 20.78
CA ALA A 22 8.39 8.08 20.36
C ALA A 22 9.05 8.82 21.55
N TYR A 23 8.41 8.84 22.72
CA TYR A 23 8.96 9.46 23.92
C TYR A 23 10.10 8.65 24.56
N TYR A 24 10.07 7.31 24.46
CA TYR A 24 11.13 6.44 24.97
C TYR A 24 12.31 6.24 24.01
N ALA A 25 12.20 6.60 22.73
CA ALA A 25 13.25 6.48 21.71
C ALA A 25 14.37 7.54 21.80
N SER A 26 14.37 8.39 22.83
CA SER A 26 15.34 9.48 23.00
C SER A 26 16.60 9.00 23.73
N ALA A 27 17.58 8.49 22.97
CA ALA A 27 19.03 8.74 23.18
C ALA A 27 19.92 8.11 22.09
N GLU A 28 19.49 7.02 21.43
CA GLU A 28 20.28 6.28 20.43
C GLU A 28 19.48 5.84 19.19
N ASP A 29 18.19 6.12 19.12
CA ASP A 29 17.28 5.62 18.08
C ASP A 29 16.98 6.65 16.98
N ASP A 30 16.88 6.18 15.75
CA ASP A 30 16.70 6.99 14.54
C ASP A 30 15.22 6.91 14.08
N LEU A 31 14.39 7.79 14.63
CA LEU A 31 12.98 7.96 14.25
C LEU A 31 12.90 8.86 13.01
N SER A 32 12.06 8.49 12.04
CA SER A 32 11.85 9.27 10.83
C SER A 32 10.39 9.32 10.38
N LEU A 33 10.04 10.45 9.78
CA LEU A 33 8.84 10.62 8.97
C LEU A 33 9.23 10.46 7.50
N ARG A 34 8.49 9.65 6.75
CA ARG A 34 8.75 9.39 5.34
C ARG A 34 7.54 9.78 4.51
N LEU A 35 7.79 10.41 3.37
CA LEU A 35 6.81 10.70 2.33
C LEU A 35 7.24 9.95 1.08
N TRP A 36 6.32 9.27 0.41
CA TRP A 36 6.61 8.59 -0.85
C TRP A 36 5.54 8.88 -1.89
N GLY A 37 5.99 8.85 -3.16
CA GLY A 37 5.14 8.65 -4.33
C GLY A 37 5.50 7.31 -4.95
N GLN A 38 4.58 6.72 -5.71
CA GLN A 38 4.82 5.47 -6.41
C GLN A 38 4.20 5.46 -7.80
N VAL A 39 4.77 4.60 -8.64
CA VAL A 39 4.14 4.10 -9.86
C VAL A 39 4.10 2.58 -9.78
N SER A 40 3.01 1.97 -10.23
CA SER A 40 2.88 0.52 -10.35
C SER A 40 2.53 0.17 -11.79
N PRO A 41 3.52 -0.16 -12.62
CA PRO A 41 3.32 -0.36 -14.06
C PRO A 41 2.66 -1.71 -14.38
N PHE A 42 2.45 -2.56 -13.38
CA PHE A 42 1.86 -3.89 -13.55
C PHE A 42 0.86 -4.17 -12.42
N ILE A 43 -0.22 -4.84 -12.80
CA ILE A 43 -1.13 -5.57 -11.93
C ILE A 43 -1.45 -6.90 -12.61
N SER A 44 -1.39 -8.02 -11.90
CA SER A 44 -1.68 -9.34 -12.47
C SER A 44 -2.66 -10.11 -11.61
N GLY A 45 -3.37 -11.02 -12.26
CA GLY A 45 -4.41 -11.86 -11.69
C GLY A 45 -5.66 -11.73 -12.55
N ASP A 46 -6.67 -12.51 -12.21
CA ASP A 46 -7.92 -12.51 -12.96
C ASP A 46 -8.84 -11.47 -12.32
N ALA A 47 -9.29 -10.48 -13.10
CA ALA A 47 -10.23 -9.44 -12.66
C ALA A 47 -11.70 -9.87 -12.81
N GLY A 48 -11.96 -11.12 -13.18
CA GLY A 48 -13.29 -11.71 -13.21
C GLY A 48 -13.20 -13.22 -13.41
N SER A 49 -14.35 -13.89 -13.40
CA SER A 49 -14.42 -15.33 -13.59
C SER A 49 -15.33 -15.72 -14.75
N GLY A 50 -14.94 -16.79 -15.45
CA GLY A 50 -15.69 -17.35 -16.57
C GLY A 50 -14.98 -17.19 -17.93
N SER A 51 -15.65 -17.64 -18.99
CA SER A 51 -15.08 -17.60 -20.35
C SER A 51 -14.98 -16.17 -20.85
N GLY A 52 -13.75 -15.69 -21.07
CA GLY A 52 -13.49 -14.33 -21.55
C GLY A 52 -13.53 -13.28 -20.45
N ALA A 53 -13.34 -13.69 -19.18
CA ALA A 53 -13.15 -12.77 -18.08
C ALA A 53 -11.90 -11.88 -18.32
N PRO A 54 -11.94 -10.62 -17.87
CA PRO A 54 -10.79 -9.73 -17.98
C PRO A 54 -9.71 -10.13 -16.97
N ASP A 55 -8.45 -9.97 -17.36
CA ASP A 55 -7.34 -9.92 -16.42
C ASP A 55 -7.26 -8.51 -15.81
N TYR A 56 -6.54 -8.33 -14.69
CA TYR A 56 -6.38 -6.99 -14.11
C TYR A 56 -5.69 -6.00 -15.06
N ASP A 57 -4.76 -6.45 -15.91
CA ASP A 57 -4.08 -5.61 -16.90
C ASP A 57 -4.92 -5.34 -18.16
N ASP A 58 -6.04 -6.05 -18.33
CA ASP A 58 -7.08 -5.72 -19.30
C ASP A 58 -8.05 -4.64 -18.76
N ALA A 59 -8.29 -4.65 -17.44
CA ALA A 59 -9.26 -3.77 -16.78
C ALA A 59 -8.65 -2.47 -16.27
N PHE A 60 -7.35 -2.46 -15.97
CA PHE A 60 -6.67 -1.34 -15.34
C PHE A 60 -5.28 -1.08 -15.92
N ASP A 61 -4.98 0.20 -16.06
CA ASP A 61 -3.72 0.72 -16.57
C ASP A 61 -2.67 0.89 -15.43
N CYS A 62 -1.66 1.72 -15.66
CA CYS A 62 -0.61 2.04 -14.69
C CYS A 62 -1.18 2.71 -13.43
N GLY A 63 -0.90 2.13 -12.26
CA GLY A 63 -1.27 2.72 -10.97
C GLY A 63 -0.31 3.85 -10.56
N ILE A 64 -0.85 4.93 -9.99
CA ILE A 64 -0.08 6.01 -9.36
C ILE A 64 -0.55 6.24 -7.93
N GLY A 65 0.34 6.68 -7.05
CA GLY A 65 -0.05 6.93 -5.68
C GLY A 65 1.01 7.58 -4.82
N GLY A 66 0.69 7.73 -3.55
CA GLY A 66 1.60 8.28 -2.56
C GLY A 66 1.12 8.03 -1.14
N GLY A 67 1.99 8.31 -0.16
CA GLY A 67 1.65 8.07 1.22
C GLY A 67 2.68 8.61 2.20
N VAL A 68 2.39 8.32 3.46
CA VAL A 68 3.20 8.76 4.59
C VAL A 68 3.50 7.56 5.49
N GLU A 69 4.70 7.53 6.06
CA GLU A 69 5.13 6.48 6.98
C GLU A 69 5.85 7.09 8.17
N ILE A 70 5.72 6.43 9.31
CA ILE A 70 6.62 6.61 10.44
C ILE A 70 7.52 5.37 10.49
N SER A 71 8.83 5.58 10.58
CA SER A 71 9.84 4.51 10.64
C SER A 71 10.75 4.74 11.83
N TRP A 72 10.92 3.72 12.66
CA TRP A 72 11.75 3.74 13.85
C TRP A 72 12.82 2.66 13.76
N ARG A 73 14.09 3.09 13.68
CA ARG A 73 15.24 2.19 13.73
C ARG A 73 15.65 1.95 15.19
N PHE A 74 15.15 0.86 15.76
CA PHE A 74 15.42 0.44 17.14
C PHE A 74 16.74 -0.35 17.29
N SER A 75 17.45 -0.61 16.19
CA SER A 75 18.76 -1.26 16.24
C SER A 75 19.64 -0.91 15.03
N ASN A 76 20.92 -1.28 15.10
CA ASN A 76 21.86 -1.10 13.99
C ASN A 76 21.44 -1.79 12.68
N ARG A 77 20.49 -2.73 12.68
CA ARG A 77 20.08 -3.47 11.47
C ARG A 77 18.58 -3.57 11.26
N PHE A 78 17.76 -3.17 12.20
CA PHE A 78 16.32 -3.36 12.11
C PHE A 78 15.58 -2.06 12.36
N SER A 79 14.58 -1.82 11.52
CA SER A 79 13.59 -0.78 11.73
C SER A 79 12.19 -1.37 11.71
N PHE A 80 11.31 -0.80 12.52
CA PHE A 80 9.87 -0.97 12.40
C PHE A 80 9.30 0.22 11.63
N LEU A 81 8.23 0.02 10.86
CA LEU A 81 7.51 1.12 10.23
C LEU A 81 6.01 0.86 10.20
N SER A 82 5.25 1.93 10.08
CA SER A 82 3.82 1.89 9.77
C SER A 82 3.45 3.04 8.85
N GLY A 83 2.53 2.80 7.93
CA GLY A 83 2.15 3.80 6.93
C GLY A 83 0.70 3.69 6.48
N ILE A 84 0.28 4.76 5.83
CA ILE A 84 -0.97 4.86 5.09
C ILE A 84 -0.68 5.49 3.73
N GLY A 85 -1.39 5.04 2.70
CA GLY A 85 -1.26 5.58 1.35
C GLY A 85 -2.61 5.82 0.69
N TYR A 86 -2.53 6.36 -0.52
CA TYR A 86 -3.61 6.43 -1.48
C TYR A 86 -3.02 6.14 -2.86
N GLU A 87 -3.65 5.25 -3.59
CA GLU A 87 -3.25 4.84 -4.93
C GLU A 87 -4.49 4.79 -5.81
N ASN A 88 -4.31 5.03 -7.10
CA ASN A 88 -5.36 5.04 -8.09
C ASN A 88 -4.84 4.37 -9.35
N TYR A 89 -5.65 3.47 -9.89
CA TYR A 89 -5.44 2.80 -11.16
C TYR A 89 -6.52 3.30 -12.12
N ASP A 90 -6.08 3.83 -13.25
CA ASP A 90 -6.99 4.29 -14.31
C ASP A 90 -7.71 3.05 -14.88
N GLY A 91 -9.04 3.12 -14.97
CA GLY A 91 -9.84 2.07 -15.59
C GLY A 91 -9.69 2.07 -17.12
N ASP A 92 -9.60 0.89 -17.73
CA ASP A 92 -9.54 0.73 -19.18
C ASP A 92 -10.79 -0.02 -19.71
N SER A 93 -10.82 -0.28 -21.01
CA SER A 93 -11.91 -0.90 -21.72
C SER A 93 -11.49 -2.21 -22.36
N HIS A 94 -12.13 -3.30 -21.90
CA HIS A 94 -11.90 -4.64 -22.43
C HIS A 94 -13.18 -5.17 -23.11
N GLN A 95 -13.06 -5.60 -24.36
CA GLN A 95 -14.18 -6.15 -25.16
C GLN A 95 -15.45 -5.26 -25.20
N GLY A 96 -15.28 -3.94 -25.09
CA GLY A 96 -16.37 -2.96 -25.11
C GLY A 96 -17.02 -2.69 -23.76
N ILE A 97 -16.55 -3.31 -22.68
CA ILE A 97 -16.88 -3.01 -21.29
C ILE A 97 -15.83 -2.04 -20.76
N SER A 98 -16.24 -0.88 -20.26
CA SER A 98 -15.34 0.09 -19.62
C SER A 98 -15.40 -0.07 -18.11
N PHE A 99 -14.25 -0.14 -17.46
CA PHE A 99 -14.12 -0.16 -16.01
C PHE A 99 -13.90 1.27 -15.51
N ASP A 100 -14.52 1.62 -14.39
CA ASP A 100 -14.20 2.84 -13.65
C ASP A 100 -12.87 2.67 -12.90
N ASP A 101 -12.25 3.79 -12.48
CA ASP A 101 -10.98 3.79 -11.78
C ASP A 101 -11.05 3.01 -10.45
N LEU A 102 -9.97 2.30 -10.13
CA LEU A 102 -9.80 1.61 -8.85
C LEU A 102 -8.99 2.47 -7.89
N GLU A 103 -9.62 2.91 -6.79
CA GLU A 103 -8.96 3.59 -5.68
C GLU A 103 -8.56 2.61 -4.58
N ILE A 104 -7.36 2.77 -4.06
CA ILE A 104 -6.74 1.85 -3.10
C ILE A 104 -6.18 2.65 -1.92
N VAL A 105 -6.62 2.34 -0.71
CA VAL A 105 -6.14 2.97 0.53
C VAL A 105 -5.47 1.91 1.42
N PRO A 106 -4.15 1.70 1.29
CA PRO A 106 -3.42 0.74 2.10
C PRO A 106 -3.10 1.30 3.49
N VAL A 107 -3.28 0.48 4.52
CA VAL A 107 -2.81 0.72 5.89
C VAL A 107 -1.98 -0.48 6.33
N TYR A 108 -0.70 -0.25 6.64
CA TYR A 108 0.24 -1.34 6.86
C TYR A 108 1.25 -1.04 7.97
N ALA A 109 1.83 -2.11 8.48
CA ALA A 109 3.01 -2.09 9.33
C ALA A 109 4.00 -3.14 8.86
N GLY A 110 5.28 -2.88 9.10
CA GLY A 110 6.34 -3.69 8.54
C GLY A 110 7.68 -3.52 9.22
N GLY A 111 8.66 -4.21 8.66
CA GLY A 111 10.03 -4.19 9.13
C GLY A 111 11.01 -4.01 8.00
N LYS A 112 12.12 -3.35 8.30
CA LYS A 112 13.29 -3.29 7.43
C LYS A 112 14.45 -4.04 8.04
N PHE A 113 15.17 -4.78 7.21
CA PHE A 113 16.50 -5.28 7.50
C PHE A 113 17.54 -4.47 6.72
N HIS A 114 18.34 -3.69 7.44
CA HIS A 114 19.39 -2.86 6.89
C HIS A 114 20.67 -3.68 6.68
N ILE A 115 21.16 -3.68 5.44
CA ILE A 115 22.38 -4.40 5.06
C ILE A 115 23.60 -3.72 5.70
N THR A 116 23.60 -2.39 5.74
CA THR A 116 24.63 -1.59 6.40
C THR A 116 24.27 -1.24 7.85
N PRO A 117 25.26 -1.16 8.76
CA PRO A 117 25.06 -0.62 10.10
C PRO A 117 24.55 0.83 10.08
N GLY A 118 24.07 1.34 11.23
CA GLY A 118 23.59 2.71 11.35
C GLY A 118 24.61 3.77 10.90
N ASN A 119 24.11 4.95 10.54
CA ASN A 119 24.89 6.14 10.16
C ASN A 119 25.71 6.04 8.86
N THR A 120 25.45 5.07 7.98
CA THR A 120 26.00 5.07 6.63
C THR A 120 25.21 6.03 5.73
N ARG A 121 25.90 6.68 4.78
CA ARG A 121 25.22 7.53 3.78
C ARG A 121 24.38 6.72 2.81
N TRP A 122 24.82 5.53 2.45
CA TRP A 122 24.06 4.60 1.63
C TRP A 122 23.57 3.47 2.53
N ASP A 123 22.26 3.29 2.56
CA ASP A 123 21.58 2.32 3.40
C ASP A 123 20.69 1.43 2.52
N PRO A 124 21.24 0.36 1.93
CA PRO A 124 20.43 -0.65 1.26
C PRO A 124 19.74 -1.54 2.30
N TYR A 125 18.47 -1.87 2.06
CA TYR A 125 17.65 -2.67 2.96
C TYR A 125 16.70 -3.61 2.22
N LEU A 126 16.29 -4.65 2.93
CA LEU A 126 15.13 -5.46 2.62
C LEU A 126 13.95 -4.99 3.46
N ARG A 127 12.73 -5.14 2.94
CA ARG A 127 11.49 -4.70 3.58
C ARG A 127 10.40 -5.74 3.42
N MET A 128 9.58 -5.87 4.46
CA MET A 128 8.36 -6.67 4.45
C MET A 128 7.27 -5.93 5.21
N ASP A 129 6.09 -5.83 4.62
CA ASP A 129 4.92 -5.19 5.22
C ASP A 129 3.72 -6.16 5.23
N ILE A 130 2.88 -6.02 6.25
CA ILE A 130 1.57 -6.66 6.34
C ILE A 130 0.54 -5.59 6.67
N GLY A 131 -0.68 -5.74 6.17
CA GLY A 131 -1.70 -4.75 6.39
C GLY A 131 -3.07 -5.13 5.88
N ALA A 132 -3.89 -4.10 5.76
CA ALA A 132 -5.19 -4.16 5.11
C ALA A 132 -5.30 -3.00 4.14
N THR A 133 -6.03 -3.23 3.06
CA THR A 133 -6.22 -2.26 2.00
C THR A 133 -7.70 -2.11 1.75
N HIS A 134 -8.17 -0.87 1.75
CA HIS A 134 -9.52 -0.57 1.29
C HIS A 134 -9.51 -0.39 -0.23
N LEU A 135 -10.33 -1.16 -0.93
CA LEU A 135 -10.60 -1.02 -2.35
C LEU A 135 -11.91 -0.26 -2.53
N SER A 136 -11.95 0.71 -3.45
CA SER A 136 -13.21 1.33 -3.86
C SER A 136 -14.11 0.32 -4.58
N SER A 137 -15.39 0.62 -4.65
CA SER A 137 -16.26 -0.04 -5.63
C SER A 137 -15.74 0.26 -7.04
N VAL A 138 -15.88 -0.71 -7.94
CA VAL A 138 -15.60 -0.54 -9.36
C VAL A 138 -16.89 -0.77 -10.11
N ASP A 139 -17.30 0.20 -10.91
CA ASP A 139 -18.43 0.05 -11.82
C ASP A 139 -17.93 -0.36 -13.19
N VAL A 140 -18.74 -1.14 -13.90
CA VAL A 140 -18.56 -1.41 -15.33
C VAL A 140 -19.67 -0.75 -16.14
N SER A 141 -19.32 -0.31 -17.34
CA SER A 141 -20.28 0.24 -18.29
C SER A 141 -20.20 -0.43 -19.66
N TYR A 142 -21.37 -0.76 -20.21
CA TYR A 142 -21.54 -1.30 -21.55
C TYR A 142 -22.68 -0.56 -22.26
N HIS A 143 -22.35 0.20 -23.31
CA HIS A 143 -23.27 1.15 -23.95
C HIS A 143 -23.93 2.13 -22.96
N SER A 144 -25.22 1.97 -22.67
CA SER A 144 -25.99 2.83 -21.76
C SER A 144 -26.23 2.19 -20.40
N LEU A 145 -25.73 0.97 -20.18
CA LEU A 145 -25.87 0.24 -18.92
C LEU A 145 -24.63 0.48 -18.06
N LYS A 146 -24.85 0.77 -16.78
CA LYS A 146 -23.82 0.86 -15.75
C LYS A 146 -24.25 -0.03 -14.61
N GLU A 147 -23.36 -0.92 -14.17
CA GLU A 147 -23.59 -1.82 -13.04
C GLU A 147 -22.34 -1.85 -12.16
N GLU A 148 -22.55 -2.03 -10.85
CA GLU A 148 -21.46 -2.22 -9.89
C GLU A 148 -20.86 -3.61 -10.11
N TYR A 149 -19.56 -3.66 -10.38
CA TYR A 149 -18.82 -4.88 -10.67
C TYR A 149 -18.21 -5.46 -9.39
N TRP A 150 -17.48 -4.61 -8.65
CA TRP A 150 -16.96 -4.93 -7.33
C TRP A 150 -17.52 -3.99 -6.27
N ASP A 151 -17.86 -4.57 -5.12
CA ASP A 151 -18.23 -3.84 -3.93
C ASP A 151 -16.97 -3.26 -3.27
N SER A 152 -17.11 -2.13 -2.57
CA SER A 152 -16.02 -1.61 -1.74
C SER A 152 -15.69 -2.60 -0.61
N SER A 153 -14.42 -2.99 -0.49
CA SER A 153 -14.02 -4.02 0.47
C SER A 153 -12.69 -3.72 1.16
N TRP A 154 -12.47 -4.35 2.32
CA TRP A 154 -11.16 -4.38 2.97
C TRP A 154 -10.50 -5.72 2.72
N VAL A 155 -9.38 -5.71 2.01
CA VAL A 155 -8.62 -6.91 1.64
C VAL A 155 -7.31 -6.98 2.42
N PHE A 156 -6.78 -8.19 2.58
CA PHE A 156 -5.46 -8.39 3.18
C PHE A 156 -4.37 -7.86 2.23
N LEU A 157 -3.33 -7.26 2.80
CA LEU A 157 -2.14 -6.78 2.09
C LEU A 157 -0.88 -7.47 2.61
N PHE A 158 -0.01 -7.86 1.69
CA PHE A 158 1.36 -8.28 1.98
C PHE A 158 2.34 -7.71 0.94
N ASP A 159 3.39 -7.04 1.40
CA ASP A 159 4.46 -6.54 0.54
C ASP A 159 5.81 -7.14 0.94
N VAL A 160 6.65 -7.49 -0.04
CA VAL A 160 8.04 -7.84 0.19
C VAL A 160 8.94 -7.27 -0.89
N GLY A 161 10.11 -6.76 -0.50
CA GLY A 161 11.04 -6.19 -1.45
C GLY A 161 12.27 -5.59 -0.82
N GLY A 162 12.81 -4.57 -1.47
CA GLY A 162 14.00 -3.89 -1.00
C GLY A 162 14.13 -2.51 -1.59
N GLY A 163 15.05 -1.74 -1.00
CA GLY A 163 15.31 -0.39 -1.43
C GLY A 163 16.69 0.08 -1.06
N LEU A 164 16.97 1.30 -1.51
CA LEU A 164 18.19 2.01 -1.21
C LEU A 164 17.82 3.40 -0.72
N GLU A 165 18.38 3.78 0.42
CA GLU A 165 18.24 5.12 0.96
C GLU A 165 19.59 5.82 0.98
N TYR A 166 19.60 7.07 0.52
CA TYR A 166 20.73 7.98 0.64
C TYR A 166 20.44 8.98 1.76
N ARG A 167 21.28 9.03 2.80
CA ARG A 167 21.12 9.88 3.98
C ARG A 167 22.14 11.02 4.02
N TRP A 168 21.67 12.22 4.34
CA TRP A 168 22.48 13.40 4.61
C TRP A 168 21.88 14.26 5.72
N LYS A 169 22.62 14.44 6.81
CA LYS A 169 22.13 15.17 8.00
C LYS A 169 20.79 14.55 8.47
N GLN A 170 19.76 15.37 8.64
CA GLN A 170 18.40 14.97 9.02
C GLN A 170 17.52 14.55 7.84
N TRP A 171 18.07 14.40 6.64
CA TRP A 171 17.29 14.11 5.44
C TRP A 171 17.75 12.82 4.79
N GLY A 172 16.82 12.18 4.09
CA GLY A 172 17.10 11.07 3.21
C GLY A 172 16.22 11.09 1.97
N THR A 173 16.68 10.43 0.91
CA THR A 173 15.87 10.06 -0.26
C THR A 173 15.98 8.58 -0.46
N PHE A 174 14.90 7.94 -0.85
CA PHE A 174 14.89 6.51 -1.08
C PHE A 174 14.19 6.12 -2.38
N LEU A 175 14.61 4.97 -2.89
CA LEU A 175 13.96 4.24 -3.96
C LEU A 175 13.70 2.82 -3.47
N GLU A 176 12.47 2.34 -3.60
CA GLU A 176 12.01 1.02 -3.17
C GLU A 176 11.29 0.32 -4.32
N ILE A 177 11.48 -1.00 -4.44
CA ILE A 177 10.72 -1.87 -5.33
C ILE A 177 10.17 -3.00 -4.48
N ARG A 178 8.86 -3.24 -4.55
CA ARG A 178 8.16 -4.25 -3.76
C ARG A 178 7.30 -5.11 -4.66
N ALA A 179 7.29 -6.41 -4.42
CA ALA A 179 6.22 -7.29 -4.88
C ALA A 179 5.10 -7.23 -3.83
N ARG A 180 3.93 -6.80 -4.26
CA ARG A 180 2.76 -6.61 -3.41
C ARG A 180 1.68 -7.61 -3.79
N TYR A 181 1.07 -8.22 -2.78
CA TYR A 181 -0.09 -9.07 -2.85
C TYR A 181 -1.28 -8.35 -2.21
N LEU A 182 -2.42 -8.35 -2.90
CA LEU A 182 -3.71 -7.97 -2.35
C LEU A 182 -4.68 -9.13 -2.50
N ASP A 183 -5.45 -9.42 -1.45
CA ASP A 183 -6.51 -10.43 -1.50
C ASP A 183 -7.63 -10.02 -2.46
N ASN A 184 -8.52 -10.96 -2.79
CA ASN A 184 -9.58 -10.71 -3.76
C ASN A 184 -10.58 -9.63 -3.30
N PRO A 185 -11.09 -8.78 -4.22
CA PRO A 185 -12.19 -7.87 -3.94
C PRO A 185 -13.51 -8.64 -3.71
N ASP A 186 -14.50 -7.96 -3.16
CA ASP A 186 -15.84 -8.52 -2.99
C ASP A 186 -16.64 -8.36 -4.30
N SER A 187 -17.22 -9.46 -4.78
CA SER A 187 -18.00 -9.51 -6.01
C SER A 187 -19.40 -8.92 -5.83
N SER A 188 -19.81 -8.00 -6.71
CA SER A 188 -21.17 -7.42 -6.70
C SER A 188 -22.12 -8.12 -7.70
N MET A 189 -21.60 -8.58 -8.84
CA MET A 189 -22.38 -9.24 -9.90
C MET A 189 -22.45 -10.78 -9.76
N GLY A 190 -21.93 -11.33 -8.67
CA GLY A 190 -21.69 -12.77 -8.53
C GLY A 190 -20.62 -13.25 -9.50
N HIS A 191 -20.73 -14.51 -9.94
CA HIS A 191 -19.67 -15.22 -10.66
C HIS A 191 -18.88 -14.43 -11.73
N PRO A 192 -19.48 -13.61 -12.61
CA PRO A 192 -18.70 -12.83 -13.60
C PRO A 192 -17.67 -11.87 -12.99
N SER A 193 -17.95 -11.36 -11.79
CA SER A 193 -17.11 -10.39 -11.06
C SER A 193 -16.32 -11.01 -9.91
N GLU A 194 -16.34 -12.33 -9.76
CA GLU A 194 -15.45 -13.04 -8.83
C GLU A 194 -14.03 -12.94 -9.37
N ALA A 195 -13.22 -12.10 -8.74
CA ALA A 195 -11.83 -11.88 -9.09
C ALA A 195 -10.92 -12.69 -8.17
N ASP A 196 -9.73 -12.99 -8.66
CA ASP A 196 -8.66 -13.57 -7.86
C ASP A 196 -7.88 -12.47 -7.13
N SER A 197 -7.00 -12.89 -6.21
CA SER A 197 -6.01 -12.01 -5.61
C SER A 197 -5.09 -11.40 -6.65
N SER A 198 -4.63 -10.17 -6.42
CA SER A 198 -3.75 -9.47 -7.35
C SER A 198 -2.30 -9.39 -6.86
N TRP A 199 -1.38 -9.36 -7.82
CA TRP A 199 0.02 -9.02 -7.58
C TRP A 199 0.41 -7.73 -8.32
N THR A 200 1.22 -6.89 -7.70
CA THR A 200 1.73 -5.63 -8.29
C THR A 200 3.23 -5.45 -8.00
N LEU A 201 3.93 -4.59 -8.77
CA LEU A 201 5.33 -4.20 -8.52
C LEU A 201 5.44 -2.68 -8.29
N PRO A 202 4.97 -2.14 -7.15
CA PRO A 202 5.15 -0.73 -6.87
C PRO A 202 6.62 -0.34 -6.85
N ILE A 203 6.96 0.69 -7.62
CA ILE A 203 8.24 1.39 -7.59
C ILE A 203 8.00 2.72 -6.87
N SER A 204 8.51 2.82 -5.64
CA SER A 204 8.29 3.98 -4.78
C SER A 204 9.55 4.84 -4.68
N PHE A 205 9.39 6.16 -4.81
CA PHE A 205 10.43 7.14 -4.53
C PHE A 205 9.96 8.08 -3.43
N GLY A 206 10.85 8.47 -2.52
CA GLY A 206 10.43 9.29 -1.39
C GLY A 206 11.54 10.03 -0.67
N PHE A 207 11.11 10.79 0.33
CA PHE A 207 11.93 11.59 1.23
C PHE A 207 11.73 11.15 2.67
N SER A 208 12.81 11.13 3.44
CA SER A 208 12.81 10.84 4.88
C SER A 208 13.30 12.06 5.63
N TYR A 209 12.67 12.40 6.76
CA TYR A 209 13.15 13.36 7.73
C TYR A 209 13.40 12.67 9.07
N TYR A 210 14.62 12.74 9.57
CA TYR A 210 15.08 12.12 10.82
C TYR A 210 15.09 13.14 11.95
N PHE A 211 14.55 12.75 13.11
CA PHE A 211 14.43 13.59 14.30
C PHE A 211 15.67 13.51 15.20
#